data_AF-A0A7C2SUQ0-F1
#
_entry.id   AF-A0A7C2SUQ0-F1
#
_cell.length_a   1.000
_cell.length_b   1.000
_cell.length_c   1.000
_cell.angle_alpha   90.00
_cell.angle_beta   90.00
_cell.angle_gamma   90.00
#
_symmetry.space_group_name_H-M   'P 1'
#
loop_
_entity.id
_entity.type
_entity.pdbx_description
1 polymer ?
#
loop_
_entity_poly.entity_id
_entity_poly.type
_entity_poly.pdbx_seq_one_letter_code
_entity_poly.pdbx_strand_id
1 'polypeptide(L)'
;MKEQLQLLVKLQKTETEVAALRAKKEELPRKKEMLVADMEGREQELQAEKDRLELLREDHRRKEAELADGAERIKKAKNRLLDVKTNKEYEATLKEIDSIVDANGIVEDGIITLLDEIDRTRSTVAASSSEIEEYRRQYEKEAAGIEAELGSIDDSLEEKVYEQKGLRSKIDEGLIKKFDLIRGRRNGQAVVKVENEVCSGCHMNIPPQLYNELLRSEELILCPHCNRIIYCEDDQKQ
;
A
#
# COMPACT_ATOMS: atom_id res chain seq x y z
N MET A 1 -31.96 12.47 -36.96
CA MET A 1 -30.50 12.42 -36.68
C MET A 1 -30.12 12.96 -35.30
N LYS A 2 -30.76 14.02 -34.77
CA LYS A 2 -30.54 14.50 -33.39
C LYS A 2 -30.66 13.41 -32.31
N GLU A 3 -31.65 12.51 -32.43
CA GLU A 3 -31.81 11.38 -31.50
C GLU A 3 -30.62 10.41 -31.51
N GLN A 4 -30.09 10.09 -32.70
CA GLN A 4 -28.91 9.23 -32.86
C GLN A 4 -27.67 9.87 -32.22
N LEU A 5 -27.51 11.19 -32.34
CA LEU A 5 -26.42 11.94 -31.70
C LEU A 5 -26.54 11.92 -30.18
N GLN A 6 -27.74 12.10 -29.63
CA GLN A 6 -27.98 11.98 -28.19
C GLN A 6 -27.67 10.57 -27.67
N LEU A 7 -28.01 9.53 -28.43
CA LEU A 7 -27.65 8.15 -28.10
C LEU A 7 -26.13 7.94 -28.12
N LEU A 8 -25.41 8.51 -29.09
CA LEU A 8 -23.94 8.46 -29.16
C LEU A 8 -23.27 9.20 -27.99
N VAL A 9 -23.80 10.36 -27.58
CA VAL A 9 -23.31 11.09 -26.39
C VAL A 9 -23.53 10.25 -25.13
N LYS A 10 -24.71 9.65 -24.96
CA LYS A 10 -25.00 8.74 -23.84
C LYS A 10 -24.06 7.53 -23.85
N LEU A 11 -23.89 6.89 -25.01
CA LEU A 11 -22.98 5.76 -25.18
C LEU A 11 -21.55 6.13 -24.78
N GLN A 12 -21.05 7.30 -25.20
CA GLN A 12 -19.72 7.75 -24.80
C GLN A 12 -19.59 7.94 -23.29
N LYS A 13 -20.60 8.52 -22.63
CA LYS A 13 -20.59 8.69 -21.17
C LYS A 13 -20.50 7.33 -20.47
N THR A 14 -21.38 6.40 -20.83
CA THR A 14 -21.36 5.03 -20.29
C THR A 14 -20.03 4.33 -20.56
N GLU A 15 -19.46 4.46 -21.76
CA GLU A 15 -18.16 3.89 -22.12
C GLU A 15 -16.98 4.50 -21.33
N THR A 16 -17.06 5.79 -21.00
CA THR A 16 -16.08 6.48 -20.18
C THR A 16 -16.17 6.03 -18.72
N GLU A 17 -17.40 5.88 -18.20
CA GLU A 17 -17.65 5.33 -16.87
C GLU A 17 -17.14 3.89 -16.75
N VAL A 18 -17.40 3.03 -17.74
CA VAL A 18 -16.88 1.65 -17.79
C VAL A 18 -15.35 1.65 -17.81
N ALA A 19 -14.72 2.52 -18.59
CA ALA A 19 -13.27 2.62 -18.63
C ALA A 19 -12.68 3.03 -17.27
N ALA A 20 -13.32 4.01 -16.60
CA ALA A 20 -12.91 4.43 -15.26
C ALA A 20 -13.10 3.33 -14.21
N LEU A 21 -14.22 2.60 -14.25
CA LEU A 21 -14.49 1.46 -13.36
C LEU A 21 -13.47 0.33 -13.57
N ARG A 22 -13.12 0.01 -14.82
CA ARG A 22 -12.07 -0.98 -15.13
C ARG A 22 -10.70 -0.56 -14.63
N ALA A 23 -10.33 0.72 -14.82
CA ALA A 23 -9.07 1.24 -14.30
C ALA A 23 -9.02 1.10 -12.77
N LYS A 24 -10.08 1.50 -12.05
CA LYS A 24 -10.19 1.30 -10.61
C LYS A 24 -10.10 -0.17 -10.20
N LYS A 25 -10.74 -1.08 -10.95
CA LYS A 25 -10.67 -2.53 -10.71
C LYS A 25 -9.25 -3.09 -10.83
N GLU A 26 -8.40 -2.48 -11.65
CA GLU A 26 -6.98 -2.85 -11.78
C GLU A 26 -6.10 -2.19 -10.68
N GLU A 27 -6.45 -0.98 -10.24
CA GLU A 27 -5.70 -0.24 -9.22
C GLU A 27 -5.93 -0.76 -7.79
N LEU A 28 -7.17 -1.10 -7.44
CA LEU A 28 -7.55 -1.53 -6.09
C LEU A 28 -6.80 -2.79 -5.62
N PRO A 29 -6.63 -3.85 -6.44
CA PRO A 29 -5.80 -5.00 -6.06
C PRO A 29 -4.35 -4.64 -5.79
N ARG A 30 -3.75 -3.74 -6.59
CA ARG A 30 -2.38 -3.27 -6.36
C ARG A 30 -2.27 -2.51 -5.04
N LYS A 31 -3.25 -1.68 -4.72
CA LYS A 31 -3.32 -1.00 -3.43
C LYS A 31 -3.38 -2.00 -2.27
N LYS A 32 -4.18 -3.07 -2.41
CA LYS A 32 -4.24 -4.16 -1.42
C LYS A 32 -2.89 -4.89 -1.28
N GLU A 33 -2.22 -5.20 -2.38
CA GLU A 33 -0.88 -5.81 -2.36
C GLU A 33 0.15 -4.94 -1.64
N MET A 34 0.14 -3.62 -1.88
CA MET A 34 1.03 -2.68 -1.17
C MET A 34 0.75 -2.67 0.33
N LEU A 35 -0.52 -2.68 0.74
CA LEU A 35 -0.91 -2.73 2.15
C LEU A 35 -0.47 -4.04 2.82
N VAL A 36 -0.55 -5.18 2.11
CA VAL A 36 -0.05 -6.48 2.58
C VAL A 36 1.47 -6.42 2.79
N ALA A 37 2.21 -5.89 1.82
CA ALA A 37 3.66 -5.79 1.91
C ALA A 37 4.12 -4.89 3.07
N ASP A 38 3.44 -3.77 3.31
CA ASP A 38 3.71 -2.89 4.45
C ASP A 38 3.43 -3.59 5.80
N MET A 39 2.33 -4.35 5.91
CA MET A 39 2.02 -5.16 7.08
C MET A 39 3.10 -6.21 7.35
N GLU A 40 3.48 -6.98 6.31
CA GLU A 40 4.51 -8.01 6.42
C GLU A 40 5.87 -7.43 6.80
N GLY A 41 6.25 -6.28 6.25
CA GLY A 41 7.49 -5.59 6.61
C GLY A 41 7.54 -5.21 8.09
N ARG A 42 6.46 -4.64 8.62
CA ARG A 42 6.35 -4.29 10.05
C ARG A 42 6.38 -5.52 10.95
N GLU A 43 5.71 -6.61 10.55
CA GLU A 43 5.73 -7.86 11.30
C GLU A 43 7.13 -8.50 11.34
N GLN A 44 7.89 -8.41 10.24
CA GLN A 44 9.28 -8.86 10.19
C GLN A 44 10.19 -8.03 11.10
N GLU A 45 10.04 -6.71 11.12
CA GLU A 45 10.79 -5.83 12.04
C GLU A 45 10.50 -6.18 13.51
N LEU A 46 9.23 -6.38 13.85
CA LEU A 46 8.84 -6.81 15.20
C LEU A 46 9.42 -8.19 15.55
N GLN A 47 9.42 -9.12 14.61
CA GLN A 47 10.00 -10.44 14.83
C GLN A 47 11.51 -10.35 15.07
N ALA A 48 12.24 -9.53 14.29
CA ALA A 48 13.66 -9.31 14.49
C ALA A 48 13.99 -8.74 15.89
N GLU A 49 13.18 -7.80 16.39
CA GLU A 49 13.36 -7.26 17.75
C GLU A 49 13.02 -8.29 18.84
N LYS A 50 12.04 -9.17 18.60
CA LYS A 50 11.74 -10.29 19.50
C LYS A 50 12.89 -11.30 19.55
N ASP A 51 13.44 -11.67 18.39
CA ASP A 51 14.58 -12.58 18.30
C ASP A 51 15.81 -11.99 19.01
N ARG A 52 16.05 -10.67 18.83
CA ARG A 52 17.08 -9.95 19.57
C ARG A 52 16.88 -10.01 21.08
N LEU A 53 15.64 -9.82 21.55
CA LEU A 53 15.31 -9.92 22.97
C LEU A 53 15.58 -11.33 23.53
N GLU A 54 15.29 -12.37 22.75
CA GLU A 54 15.60 -13.75 23.13
C GLU A 54 17.10 -13.99 23.25
N LEU A 55 17.90 -13.53 22.28
CA LEU A 55 19.37 -13.63 22.34
C LEU A 55 19.96 -12.92 23.57
N LEU A 56 19.45 -11.73 23.91
CA LEU A 56 19.88 -11.01 25.12
C LEU A 56 19.54 -11.79 26.40
N ARG A 57 18.37 -12.43 26.46
CA ARG A 57 17.96 -13.27 27.59
C ARG A 57 18.80 -14.54 27.71
N GLU A 58 19.19 -15.14 26.59
CA GLU A 58 20.11 -16.27 26.58
C GLU A 58 21.50 -15.88 27.10
N ASP A 59 22.03 -14.72 26.66
CA ASP A 59 23.32 -14.23 27.16
C ASP A 59 23.28 -13.90 28.65
N HIS A 60 22.18 -13.30 29.12
CA HIS A 60 21.95 -13.07 30.54
C HIS A 60 22.02 -14.37 31.35
N ARG A 61 21.27 -15.41 30.94
CA ARG A 61 21.29 -16.73 31.61
C ARG A 61 22.67 -17.37 31.60
N ARG A 62 23.43 -17.19 30.51
CA ARG A 62 24.80 -17.69 30.40
C ARG A 62 25.72 -17.02 31.41
N LYS A 63 25.65 -15.69 31.53
CA LYS A 63 26.45 -14.94 32.51
C LYS A 63 26.04 -15.22 33.95
N GLU A 64 24.76 -15.41 34.23
CA GLU A 64 24.30 -15.86 35.56
C GLU A 64 24.89 -17.23 35.93
N ALA A 65 24.95 -18.16 34.98
CA ALA A 65 25.57 -19.46 35.20
C ALA A 65 27.09 -19.36 35.42
N GLU A 66 27.77 -18.47 34.68
CA GLU A 66 29.20 -18.16 34.89
C GLU A 66 29.46 -17.59 36.28
N LEU A 67 28.64 -16.64 36.72
CA LEU A 67 28.73 -16.03 38.05
C LEU A 67 28.51 -17.08 39.16
N ALA A 68 27.54 -17.98 38.97
CA ALA A 68 27.27 -19.07 39.91
C ALA A 68 28.45 -20.06 40.01
N ASP A 69 29.08 -20.42 38.88
CA ASP A 69 30.29 -21.27 38.90
C ASP A 69 31.46 -20.57 39.60
N GLY A 70 31.67 -19.28 39.32
CA GLY A 70 32.68 -18.46 40.02
C GLY A 70 32.45 -18.42 41.54
N ALA A 71 31.22 -18.24 41.98
CA ALA A 71 30.85 -18.27 43.40
C ALA A 71 31.13 -19.63 44.06
N GLU A 72 30.84 -20.73 43.37
CA GLU A 72 31.15 -22.07 43.87
C GLU A 72 32.66 -22.35 43.91
N ARG A 73 33.44 -21.84 42.94
CA ARG A 73 34.92 -21.89 42.98
C ARG A 73 35.48 -21.12 44.16
N ILE A 74 34.99 -19.90 44.43
CA ILE A 74 35.37 -19.11 45.60
C ILE A 74 35.09 -19.90 46.88
N LYS A 75 33.92 -20.53 47.00
CA LYS A 75 33.54 -21.34 48.16
C LYS A 75 34.49 -22.52 48.36
N LYS A 76 34.85 -23.23 47.29
CA LYS A 76 35.82 -24.36 47.34
C LYS A 76 37.22 -23.88 47.74
N ALA A 77 37.69 -22.76 47.19
CA ALA A 77 38.97 -22.17 47.54
C ALA A 77 39.01 -21.69 49.02
N LYS A 78 37.91 -21.11 49.52
CA LYS A 78 37.76 -20.74 50.93
C LYS A 78 37.79 -21.95 51.87
N ASN A 79 37.17 -23.06 51.47
CA ASN A 79 37.24 -24.30 52.25
C ASN A 79 38.67 -24.85 52.26
N ARG A 80 39.39 -24.81 51.12
CA ARG A 80 40.79 -25.24 51.05
C ARG A 80 41.70 -24.42 51.97
N LEU A 81 41.46 -23.12 52.15
CA LEU A 81 42.23 -22.27 53.09
C LEU A 81 42.24 -22.82 54.53
N LEU A 82 41.19 -23.53 54.95
CA LEU A 82 41.10 -24.11 56.30
C LEU A 82 42.07 -25.27 56.51
N ASP A 83 42.49 -25.95 55.44
CA ASP A 83 43.34 -27.14 55.47
C ASP A 83 44.82 -26.85 55.11
N VAL A 84 45.14 -25.61 54.72
CA VAL A 84 46.49 -25.20 54.30
C VAL A 84 47.45 -25.13 55.48
N LYS A 85 48.63 -25.75 55.32
CA LYS A 85 49.64 -25.86 56.39
C LYS A 85 50.86 -24.95 56.19
N THR A 86 51.05 -24.41 54.98
CA THR A 86 52.21 -23.56 54.66
C THR A 86 51.78 -22.16 54.26
N ASN A 87 52.53 -21.16 54.72
CA ASN A 87 52.22 -19.75 54.46
C ASN A 87 52.20 -19.41 52.96
N LYS A 88 53.04 -20.09 52.17
CA LYS A 88 53.14 -19.92 50.72
C LYS A 88 51.90 -20.43 49.98
N GLU A 89 51.33 -21.56 50.41
CA GLU A 89 50.07 -22.07 49.85
C GLU A 89 48.89 -21.17 50.23
N TYR A 90 48.92 -20.59 51.44
CA TYR A 90 47.89 -19.69 51.93
C TYR A 90 47.82 -18.41 51.07
N GLU A 91 48.96 -17.75 50.85
CA GLU A 91 49.07 -16.59 49.96
C GLU A 91 48.65 -16.90 48.51
N ALA A 92 48.97 -18.10 48.01
CA ALA A 92 48.58 -18.51 46.67
C ALA A 92 47.07 -18.68 46.53
N THR A 93 46.42 -19.33 47.50
CA THR A 93 44.95 -19.51 47.49
C THR A 93 44.20 -18.19 47.71
N LEU A 94 44.75 -17.25 48.49
CA LEU A 94 44.18 -15.90 48.59
C LEU A 94 44.20 -15.17 47.24
N LYS A 95 45.35 -15.17 46.54
CA LYS A 95 45.45 -14.56 45.20
C LYS A 95 44.50 -15.21 44.18
N GLU A 96 44.31 -16.52 44.28
CA GLU A 96 43.33 -17.25 43.46
C GLU A 96 41.91 -16.77 43.74
N ILE A 97 41.53 -16.61 45.01
CA ILE A 97 40.21 -16.07 45.39
C ILE A 97 40.04 -14.65 44.87
N ASP A 98 41.01 -13.77 45.08
CA ASP A 98 40.94 -12.37 44.63
C ASP A 98 40.77 -12.30 43.11
N SER A 99 41.50 -13.12 42.35
CA SER A 99 41.38 -13.19 40.89
C SER A 99 39.98 -13.63 40.43
N ILE A 100 39.34 -14.57 41.14
CA ILE A 100 37.98 -15.02 40.82
C ILE A 100 36.95 -13.97 41.22
N VAL A 101 37.16 -13.26 42.34
CA VAL A 101 36.30 -12.14 42.76
C VAL A 101 36.33 -11.02 41.72
N ASP A 102 37.52 -10.64 41.25
CA ASP A 102 37.67 -9.62 40.20
C ASP A 102 36.99 -10.05 38.90
N ALA A 103 37.17 -11.31 38.49
CA ALA A 103 36.49 -11.86 37.30
C ALA A 103 34.97 -11.86 37.45
N ASN A 104 34.44 -12.24 38.62
CA ASN A 104 33.01 -12.20 38.91
C ASN A 104 32.47 -10.77 38.88
N GLY A 105 33.21 -9.79 39.40
CA GLY A 105 32.81 -8.38 39.34
C GLY A 105 32.63 -7.88 37.90
N ILE A 106 33.52 -8.27 36.99
CA ILE A 106 33.38 -7.95 35.54
C ILE A 106 32.12 -8.61 34.95
N VAL A 107 31.80 -9.83 35.35
CA VAL A 107 30.58 -10.53 34.91
C VAL A 107 29.33 -9.84 35.46
N GLU A 108 29.33 -9.42 36.73
CA GLU A 108 28.25 -8.67 37.38
C GLU A 108 27.96 -7.34 36.67
N ASP A 109 29.00 -6.55 36.38
CA ASP A 109 28.87 -5.30 35.61
C ASP A 109 28.27 -5.55 34.22
N GLY A 110 28.67 -6.66 33.59
CA GLY A 110 28.12 -7.10 32.31
C GLY A 110 26.64 -7.51 32.40
N ILE A 111 26.22 -8.18 33.47
CA ILE A 111 24.83 -8.55 33.72
C ILE A 111 23.96 -7.29 33.91
N ILE A 112 24.44 -6.30 34.67
CA ILE A 112 23.71 -5.03 34.86
C ILE A 112 23.46 -4.35 33.52
N THR A 113 24.51 -4.27 32.68
CA THR A 113 24.40 -3.68 31.34
C THR A 113 23.41 -4.44 30.45
N LEU A 114 23.43 -5.79 30.50
CA LEU A 114 22.49 -6.62 29.76
C LEU A 114 21.05 -6.47 30.25
N LEU A 115 20.82 -6.32 31.56
CA LEU A 115 19.50 -6.09 32.13
C LEU A 115 18.90 -4.78 31.61
N ASP A 116 19.70 -3.71 31.57
CA ASP A 116 19.29 -2.43 30.99
C ASP A 116 18.93 -2.56 29.50
N GLU A 117 19.72 -3.32 28.72
CA GLU A 117 19.44 -3.59 27.31
C GLU A 117 18.16 -4.42 27.13
N ILE A 118 17.96 -5.46 27.94
CA ILE A 118 16.75 -6.30 27.93
C ILE A 118 15.51 -5.44 28.21
N ASP A 119 15.56 -4.57 29.22
CA ASP A 119 14.41 -3.74 29.59
C ASP A 119 14.09 -2.69 28.51
N ARG A 120 15.11 -2.11 27.87
CA ARG A 120 14.94 -1.21 26.72
C ARG A 120 14.31 -1.95 25.54
N THR A 121 14.89 -3.06 25.09
CA THR A 121 14.39 -3.84 23.96
C THR A 121 12.99 -4.38 24.25
N ARG A 122 12.70 -4.84 25.48
CA ARG A 122 11.36 -5.26 25.89
C ARG A 122 10.34 -4.13 25.78
N SER A 123 10.71 -2.92 26.18
CA SER A 123 9.84 -1.75 26.07
C SER A 123 9.56 -1.40 24.61
N THR A 124 10.59 -1.45 23.75
CA THR A 124 10.46 -1.27 22.30
C THR A 124 9.54 -2.32 21.69
N VAL A 125 9.75 -3.61 21.97
CA VAL A 125 8.90 -4.71 21.48
C VAL A 125 7.45 -4.52 21.92
N ALA A 126 7.20 -4.09 23.15
CA ALA A 126 5.85 -3.83 23.65
C ALA A 126 5.18 -2.66 22.90
N ALA A 127 5.89 -1.55 22.69
CA ALA A 127 5.40 -0.41 21.93
C ALA A 127 5.11 -0.79 20.47
N SER A 128 6.07 -1.39 19.77
CA SER A 128 5.91 -1.83 18.37
C SER A 128 4.81 -2.88 18.21
N SER A 129 4.62 -3.77 19.19
CA SER A 129 3.50 -4.72 19.17
C SER A 129 2.14 -4.00 19.23
N SER A 130 2.02 -2.99 20.09
CA SER A 130 0.78 -2.19 20.19
C SER A 130 0.51 -1.40 18.90
N GLU A 131 1.55 -0.81 18.30
CA GLU A 131 1.44 -0.08 17.03
C GLU A 131 1.02 -1.01 15.88
N ILE A 132 1.58 -2.22 15.81
CA ILE A 132 1.20 -3.21 14.80
C ILE A 132 -0.22 -3.71 15.00
N GLU A 133 -0.69 -3.89 16.24
CA GLU A 133 -2.09 -4.25 16.49
C GLU A 133 -3.06 -3.16 16.03
N GLU A 134 -2.74 -1.89 16.29
CA GLU A 134 -3.56 -0.77 15.80
C GLU A 134 -3.54 -0.70 14.27
N TYR A 135 -2.35 -0.82 13.67
CA TYR A 135 -2.18 -0.81 12.23
C TYR A 135 -2.89 -2.00 11.57
N ARG A 136 -2.87 -3.20 12.17
CA ARG A 136 -3.60 -4.37 11.70
C ARG A 136 -5.11 -4.12 11.65
N ARG A 137 -5.68 -3.48 12.67
CA ARG A 137 -7.12 -3.13 12.66
C ARG A 137 -7.45 -2.13 11.54
N GLN A 138 -6.58 -1.17 11.28
CA GLN A 138 -6.74 -0.23 10.18
C GLN A 138 -6.64 -0.94 8.82
N TYR A 139 -5.64 -1.81 8.67
CA TYR A 139 -5.43 -2.65 7.50
C TYR A 139 -6.65 -3.53 7.21
N GLU A 140 -7.17 -4.26 8.21
CA GLU A 140 -8.35 -5.11 8.04
C GLU A 140 -9.58 -4.32 7.57
N LYS A 141 -9.77 -3.12 8.14
CA LYS A 141 -10.85 -2.22 7.74
C LYS A 141 -10.68 -1.72 6.31
N GLU A 142 -9.46 -1.34 5.93
CA GLU A 142 -9.17 -0.85 4.57
C GLU A 142 -9.28 -1.98 3.54
N ALA A 143 -8.75 -3.17 3.84
CA ALA A 143 -8.85 -4.35 2.99
C ALA A 143 -10.30 -4.78 2.77
N ALA A 144 -11.12 -4.80 3.83
CA ALA A 144 -12.55 -5.06 3.71
C ALA A 144 -13.28 -3.98 2.88
N GLY A 145 -12.87 -2.71 3.04
CA GLY A 145 -13.37 -1.60 2.22
C GLY A 145 -13.05 -1.77 0.73
N ILE A 146 -11.81 -2.18 0.41
CA ILE A 146 -11.37 -2.46 -0.96
C ILE A 146 -12.15 -3.63 -1.55
N GLU A 147 -12.38 -4.70 -0.79
CA GLU A 147 -13.18 -5.85 -1.24
C GLU A 147 -14.64 -5.48 -1.52
N ALA A 148 -15.25 -4.68 -0.64
CA ALA A 148 -16.60 -4.16 -0.83
C ALA A 148 -16.68 -3.23 -2.06
N GLU A 149 -15.69 -2.37 -2.26
CA GLU A 149 -15.61 -1.49 -3.43
C GLU A 149 -15.44 -2.30 -4.72
N LEU A 150 -14.60 -3.34 -4.74
CA LEU A 150 -14.44 -4.24 -5.86
C LEU A 150 -15.76 -4.95 -6.23
N GLY A 151 -16.49 -5.44 -5.22
CA GLY A 151 -17.83 -6.03 -5.45
C GLY A 151 -18.81 -5.03 -6.06
N SER A 152 -18.86 -3.81 -5.52
CA SER A 152 -19.73 -2.75 -6.07
C SER A 152 -19.33 -2.32 -7.48
N ILE A 153 -18.03 -2.31 -7.80
CA ILE A 153 -17.52 -2.05 -9.14
C ILE A 153 -17.96 -3.14 -10.11
N ASP A 154 -17.94 -4.41 -9.69
CA ASP A 154 -18.35 -5.53 -10.53
C ASP A 154 -19.84 -5.47 -10.88
N ASP A 155 -20.70 -5.19 -9.89
CA ASP A 155 -22.13 -4.97 -10.10
C ASP A 155 -22.38 -3.78 -11.05
N SER A 156 -21.68 -2.67 -10.80
CA SER A 156 -21.79 -1.46 -11.63
C SER A 156 -21.29 -1.70 -13.07
N LEU A 157 -20.23 -2.48 -13.24
CA LEU A 157 -19.72 -2.85 -14.56
C LEU A 157 -20.73 -3.70 -15.33
N GLU A 158 -21.38 -4.66 -14.67
CA GLU A 158 -22.41 -5.49 -15.30
C GLU A 158 -23.60 -4.65 -15.77
N GLU A 159 -24.11 -3.76 -14.92
CA GLU A 159 -25.19 -2.83 -15.26
C GLU A 159 -24.81 -1.95 -16.46
N LYS A 160 -23.62 -1.35 -16.43
CA LYS A 160 -23.15 -0.44 -17.47
C LYS A 160 -22.85 -1.13 -18.79
N VAL A 161 -22.36 -2.37 -18.75
CA VAL A 161 -22.18 -3.21 -19.95
C VAL A 161 -23.53 -3.59 -20.56
N TYR A 162 -24.54 -3.87 -19.73
CA TYR A 162 -25.90 -4.11 -20.20
C TYR A 162 -26.51 -2.84 -20.83
N GLU A 163 -26.39 -1.69 -20.16
CA GLU A 163 -26.81 -0.38 -20.67
C GLU A 163 -26.15 -0.09 -22.04
N GLN A 164 -24.84 -0.32 -22.13
CA GLN A 164 -24.07 -0.14 -23.37
C GLN A 164 -24.61 -1.00 -24.52
N LYS A 165 -24.93 -2.28 -24.28
CA LYS A 165 -25.52 -3.16 -25.29
C LYS A 165 -26.88 -2.63 -25.75
N GLY A 166 -27.72 -2.19 -24.82
CA GLY A 166 -29.03 -1.63 -25.12
C GLY A 166 -29.00 -0.29 -25.84
N LEU A 167 -27.96 0.54 -25.61
CA LEU A 167 -27.71 1.76 -26.37
C LEU A 167 -27.23 1.43 -27.78
N ARG A 168 -26.26 0.52 -27.92
CA ARG A 168 -25.72 0.09 -29.21
C ARG A 168 -26.81 -0.50 -30.12
N SER A 169 -27.77 -1.27 -29.58
CA SER A 169 -28.86 -1.82 -30.41
C SER A 169 -29.84 -0.77 -30.96
N LYS A 170 -29.82 0.48 -30.45
CA LYS A 170 -30.68 1.58 -30.88
C LYS A 170 -29.99 2.55 -31.84
N ILE A 171 -28.67 2.39 -32.04
CA ILE A 171 -27.86 3.26 -32.89
C ILE A 171 -27.66 2.57 -34.25
N ASP A 172 -27.68 3.35 -35.32
CA ASP A 172 -27.40 2.85 -36.66
C ASP A 172 -25.99 2.21 -36.76
N GLU A 173 -25.89 1.07 -37.44
CA GLU A 173 -24.66 0.28 -37.52
C GLU A 173 -23.49 1.05 -38.16
N GLY A 174 -23.78 1.90 -39.15
CA GLY A 174 -22.78 2.75 -39.80
C GLY A 174 -22.24 3.82 -38.84
N LEU A 175 -23.08 4.35 -37.95
CA LEU A 175 -22.68 5.31 -36.94
C LEU A 175 -21.86 4.67 -35.82
N ILE A 176 -22.22 3.46 -35.39
CA ILE A 176 -21.44 2.70 -34.39
C ILE A 176 -20.03 2.43 -34.92
N LYS A 177 -19.90 1.96 -36.17
CA LYS A 177 -18.58 1.70 -36.79
C LYS A 177 -17.71 2.96 -36.83
N LYS A 178 -18.29 4.11 -37.19
CA LYS A 178 -17.57 5.40 -37.17
C LYS A 178 -17.18 5.80 -35.74
N PHE A 179 -18.10 5.68 -34.78
CA PHE A 179 -17.85 5.97 -33.38
C PHE A 179 -16.70 5.14 -32.82
N ASP A 180 -16.73 3.81 -33.00
CA ASP A 180 -15.71 2.91 -32.48
C ASP A 180 -14.33 3.18 -33.11
N LEU A 181 -14.29 3.50 -34.42
CA LEU A 181 -13.05 3.88 -35.11
C LEU A 181 -12.42 5.15 -34.52
N ILE A 182 -13.22 6.19 -34.33
CA ILE A 182 -12.74 7.47 -33.79
C ILE A 182 -12.31 7.26 -32.34
N ARG A 183 -13.12 6.55 -31.54
CA ARG A 183 -12.86 6.26 -30.14
C ARG A 183 -11.51 5.57 -29.94
N GLY A 184 -11.23 4.55 -30.74
CA GLY A 184 -9.96 3.82 -30.69
C GLY A 184 -8.74 4.67 -31.03
N ARG A 185 -8.89 5.70 -31.88
CA ARG A 185 -7.79 6.61 -32.28
C ARG A 185 -7.63 7.84 -31.38
N ARG A 186 -8.62 8.13 -30.54
CA ARG A 186 -8.74 9.42 -29.83
C ARG A 186 -8.95 9.25 -28.32
N ASN A 187 -8.30 8.23 -27.74
CA ASN A 187 -8.27 7.96 -26.30
C ASN A 187 -9.66 7.86 -25.67
N GLY A 188 -10.58 7.15 -26.33
CA GLY A 188 -11.90 6.88 -25.75
C GLY A 188 -12.96 7.97 -25.99
N GLN A 189 -12.59 9.12 -26.59
CA GLN A 189 -13.53 10.20 -26.90
C GLN A 189 -13.76 10.35 -28.41
N ALA A 190 -14.97 10.01 -28.86
CA ALA A 190 -15.39 10.08 -30.25
C ALA A 190 -16.34 11.25 -30.55
N VAL A 191 -17.12 11.69 -29.58
CA VAL A 191 -18.13 12.75 -29.67
C VAL A 191 -17.75 13.89 -28.74
N VAL A 192 -17.70 15.11 -29.25
CA VAL A 192 -17.27 16.29 -28.47
C VAL A 192 -18.16 17.48 -28.77
N LYS A 193 -18.36 18.31 -27.74
CA LYS A 193 -19.12 19.55 -27.84
C LYS A 193 -18.29 20.62 -28.54
N VAL A 194 -18.94 21.50 -29.30
CA VAL A 194 -18.36 22.74 -29.77
C VAL A 194 -18.98 23.89 -28.99
N GLU A 195 -18.13 24.72 -28.39
CA GLU A 195 -18.53 25.92 -27.64
C GLU A 195 -17.75 27.12 -28.16
N ASN A 196 -18.42 28.23 -28.45
CA ASN A 196 -17.80 29.45 -28.97
C ASN A 196 -16.90 29.20 -30.20
N GLU A 197 -17.35 28.38 -31.15
CA GLU A 197 -16.58 27.97 -32.32
C GLU A 197 -15.31 27.13 -32.01
N VAL A 198 -15.10 26.70 -30.77
CA VAL A 198 -13.95 25.88 -30.35
C VAL A 198 -14.36 24.42 -30.13
N CYS A 199 -13.60 23.50 -30.72
CA CYS A 199 -13.78 22.06 -30.48
C CYS A 199 -13.26 21.67 -29.08
N SER A 200 -14.10 21.12 -28.21
CA SER A 200 -13.66 20.71 -26.85
C SER A 200 -12.71 19.49 -26.84
N GLY A 201 -12.56 18.78 -27.95
CA GLY A 201 -11.66 17.63 -28.06
C GLY A 201 -10.22 17.98 -28.46
N CYS A 202 -10.02 18.99 -29.30
CA CYS A 202 -8.69 19.40 -29.77
C CYS A 202 -8.37 20.87 -29.51
N HIS A 203 -9.30 21.63 -28.96
CA HIS A 203 -9.18 23.04 -28.60
C HIS A 203 -8.81 23.96 -29.78
N MET A 204 -9.10 23.50 -31.01
CA MET A 204 -8.90 24.28 -32.23
C MET A 204 -10.22 24.92 -32.67
N ASN A 205 -10.11 26.11 -33.28
CA ASN A 205 -11.27 26.79 -33.86
C ASN A 205 -11.81 26.02 -35.07
N ILE A 206 -13.14 25.90 -35.09
CA ILE A 206 -13.93 25.41 -36.19
C ILE A 206 -14.16 26.57 -37.17
N PRO A 207 -13.96 26.37 -38.49
CA PRO A 207 -14.23 27.41 -39.47
C PRO A 207 -15.67 27.96 -39.33
N PRO A 208 -15.91 29.28 -39.38
CA PRO A 208 -17.24 29.86 -39.17
C PRO A 208 -18.32 29.30 -40.09
N GLN A 209 -17.97 28.95 -41.34
CA GLN A 209 -18.88 28.30 -42.28
C GLN A 209 -19.35 26.93 -41.78
N LEU A 210 -18.41 26.10 -41.29
CA LEU A 210 -18.69 24.78 -40.75
C LEU A 210 -19.45 24.87 -39.41
N TYR A 211 -19.17 25.90 -38.61
CA TYR A 211 -19.93 26.16 -37.37
C TYR A 211 -21.39 26.54 -37.66
N ASN A 212 -21.63 27.41 -38.64
CA ASN A 212 -22.99 27.73 -39.09
C ASN A 212 -23.73 26.50 -39.65
N GLU A 213 -23.01 25.61 -40.32
CA GLU A 213 -23.55 24.33 -40.80
C GLU A 213 -23.89 23.39 -39.63
N LEU A 214 -23.05 23.36 -38.58
CA LEU A 214 -23.31 22.59 -37.37
C LEU A 214 -24.57 23.06 -36.62
N LEU A 215 -24.85 24.36 -36.64
CA LEU A 215 -26.06 24.92 -36.00
C LEU A 215 -27.35 24.68 -36.82
N ARG A 216 -27.23 24.52 -38.15
CA ARG A 216 -28.36 24.47 -39.08
C ARG A 216 -28.69 23.07 -39.59
N SER A 217 -27.68 22.22 -39.73
CA SER A 217 -27.83 20.89 -40.31
C SER A 217 -28.26 19.88 -39.26
N GLU A 218 -29.03 18.90 -39.71
CA GLU A 218 -29.29 17.67 -38.94
C GLU A 218 -28.25 16.58 -39.25
N GLU A 219 -27.21 16.90 -40.02
CA GLU A 219 -26.20 15.94 -40.45
C GLU A 219 -25.08 15.78 -39.42
N LEU A 220 -24.41 14.62 -39.48
CA LEU A 220 -23.29 14.32 -38.61
C LEU A 220 -22.01 14.93 -39.17
N ILE A 221 -21.53 15.99 -38.51
CA ILE A 221 -20.30 16.69 -38.90
C ILE A 221 -19.12 16.19 -38.07
N LEU A 222 -17.96 16.09 -38.72
CA LEU A 222 -16.69 15.77 -38.10
C LEU A 222 -15.83 17.03 -37.97
N CYS A 223 -15.09 17.15 -36.86
CA CYS A 223 -14.08 18.19 -36.70
C CYS A 223 -12.99 18.02 -37.78
N PRO A 224 -12.65 19.07 -38.55
CA PRO A 224 -11.64 18.98 -39.62
C PRO A 224 -10.22 18.76 -39.08
N HIS A 225 -9.98 19.09 -37.81
CA HIS A 225 -8.66 18.97 -37.17
C HIS A 225 -8.44 17.62 -36.51
N CYS A 226 -9.44 17.11 -35.78
CA CYS A 226 -9.30 15.88 -34.99
C CYS A 226 -10.15 14.70 -35.46
N ASN A 227 -11.03 14.90 -36.45
CA ASN A 227 -11.99 13.91 -36.97
C ASN A 227 -12.94 13.32 -35.93
N ARG A 228 -13.12 13.99 -34.77
CA ARG A 228 -14.18 13.65 -33.81
C ARG A 228 -15.53 14.12 -34.31
N ILE A 229 -16.58 13.40 -33.95
CA ILE A 229 -17.96 13.82 -34.15
C ILE A 229 -18.20 15.06 -33.30
N ILE A 230 -18.63 16.15 -33.93
CA ILE A 230 -18.92 17.41 -33.24
C ILE A 230 -20.43 17.61 -33.10
N TYR A 231 -20.84 18.20 -31.98
CA TYR A 231 -22.22 18.63 -31.77
C TYR A 231 -22.26 19.96 -31.03
N CYS A 232 -23.30 20.75 -31.28
CA CYS A 232 -23.69 21.85 -30.42
C CYS A 232 -24.89 21.40 -29.58
N GLU A 233 -24.88 21.71 -28.28
CA GLU A 233 -26.12 21.67 -27.51
C GLU A 233 -26.97 22.83 -28.01
N ASP A 234 -28.21 22.56 -28.40
CA ASP A 234 -29.17 23.60 -28.75
C ASP A 234 -29.26 24.57 -27.57
N ASP A 235 -28.65 25.75 -27.69
CA ASP A 235 -28.79 26.84 -26.73
C ASP A 235 -30.16 27.50 -26.97
N GLN A 236 -31.23 26.73 -26.84
CA GLN A 236 -32.60 27.25 -26.78
C GLN A 236 -32.91 27.65 -25.33
N LYS A 237 -32.21 28.67 -24.84
CA LYS A 237 -32.70 29.57 -23.79
C LYS A 237 -32.24 30.99 -24.08
N GLN A 238 -32.94 31.64 -25.01
CA GLN A 238 -33.19 33.07 -24.94
C GLN A 238 -34.54 33.29 -24.26
#